data_AF-A0A1F9BGC5-F1
#
_entry.id   AF-A0A1F9BGC5-F1
#
_cell.length_a   1.000
_cell.length_b   1.000
_cell.length_c   1.000
_cell.angle_alpha   90.00
_cell.angle_beta   90.00
_cell.angle_gamma   90.00
#
_symmetry.space_group_name_H-M   'P 1'
#
loop_
_entity.id
_entity.type
_entity.pdbx_description
1 polymer ?
#
loop_
_entity_poly.entity_id
_entity_poly.type
_entity_poly.pdbx_seq_one_letter_code
_entity_poly.pdbx_strand_id
1 'polypeptide(L)'
;MKQFKVFLREDEIPKQWYNIQADLPSPLQPIIHPGTGQPIGPQDLAPVFPMNLIEQEVSTQRWIDIPQEVMEKLLLWRPSPLRRAYALEKALGTPARIYYKDEGVSPPGSHKPNTAIAQAYYNKVFGIKRIATETGAGQWGSALSFACCLFGLECKVYMVRISYDQKPYRRLMMNTWGANCVPSPSKDTNSGRKALEQNPDTPGSLGLAISEAVEDTVTSKDTRYSLGSVLNHVLMHQTIIGLEAKKQLEKFGEKKVDIVTACAGGGSNFGGIAFPFV
;
A
#
# COMPACT_ATOMS: atom_id res chain seq x y z
N MET A 1 34.39 11.86 9.22
CA MET A 1 33.83 11.64 7.87
C MET A 1 32.34 11.96 7.91
N LYS A 2 31.75 12.62 6.90
CA LYS A 2 30.29 12.90 6.90
C LYS A 2 29.50 11.60 6.69
N GLN A 3 28.50 11.35 7.52
CA GLN A 3 27.61 10.20 7.37
C GLN A 3 26.48 10.55 6.41
N PHE A 4 26.42 9.93 5.23
CA PHE A 4 25.40 10.25 4.21
C PHE A 4 24.11 9.45 4.36
N LYS A 5 24.19 8.27 4.98
CA LYS A 5 23.07 7.35 5.15
C LYS A 5 23.18 6.56 6.45
N VAL A 6 22.04 6.23 7.03
CA VAL A 6 21.91 5.34 8.18
C VAL A 6 21.06 4.14 7.76
N PHE A 7 21.56 2.96 8.09
CA PHE A 7 20.80 1.71 8.08
C PHE A 7 20.47 1.32 9.51
N LEU A 8 19.31 0.69 9.69
CA LEU A 8 19.05 -0.10 10.88
C LEU A 8 19.44 -1.54 10.56
N ARG A 9 19.97 -2.26 11.55
CA ARG A 9 20.12 -3.70 11.44
C ARG A 9 18.74 -4.38 11.48
N GLU A 10 18.67 -5.63 11.03
CA GLU A 10 17.42 -6.40 11.01
C GLU A 10 16.85 -6.65 12.41
N ASP A 11 17.70 -6.75 13.45
CA ASP A 11 17.28 -6.85 14.85
C ASP A 11 16.69 -5.53 15.39
N GLU A 12 16.97 -4.40 14.73
CA GLU A 12 16.49 -3.07 15.12
C GLU A 12 15.16 -2.68 14.45
N ILE A 13 14.65 -3.50 13.51
CA ILE A 13 13.39 -3.22 12.82
C ILE A 13 12.21 -3.13 13.81
N PRO A 14 11.28 -2.18 13.65
CA PRO A 14 10.04 -2.16 14.43
C PRO A 14 9.30 -3.49 14.31
N LYS A 15 8.76 -3.99 15.43
CA LYS A 15 8.01 -5.26 15.49
C LYS A 15 6.50 -5.08 15.53
N GLN A 16 6.04 -3.84 15.59
CA GLN A 16 4.64 -3.46 15.66
C GLN A 16 4.39 -2.32 14.68
N TRP A 17 3.20 -2.29 14.08
CA TRP A 17 2.68 -1.11 13.41
C TRP A 17 2.02 -0.17 14.42
N TYR A 18 2.12 1.13 14.14
CA TYR A 18 1.42 2.17 14.87
C TYR A 18 0.07 2.45 14.23
N ASN A 19 -0.98 2.55 15.04
CA ASN A 19 -2.32 2.88 14.60
C ASN A 19 -2.75 4.24 15.17
N ILE A 20 -2.84 5.24 14.29
CA ILE A 20 -3.21 6.61 14.66
C ILE A 20 -4.63 6.69 15.25
N GLN A 21 -5.52 5.75 14.94
CA GLN A 21 -6.90 5.79 15.45
C GLN A 21 -6.98 5.79 16.97
N ALA A 22 -5.97 5.23 17.66
CA ALA A 22 -5.90 5.23 19.12
C ALA A 22 -5.64 6.63 19.72
N ASP A 23 -5.12 7.57 18.93
CA ASP A 23 -4.63 8.87 19.38
C ASP A 23 -5.30 10.05 18.66
N LEU A 24 -6.28 9.79 17.77
CA LEU A 24 -7.09 10.85 17.16
C LEU A 24 -7.88 11.61 18.24
N PRO A 25 -8.01 12.95 18.13
CA PRO A 25 -8.71 13.76 19.13
C PRO A 25 -10.21 13.47 19.18
N SER A 26 -10.78 12.99 18.08
CA SER A 26 -12.13 12.46 18.00
C SER A 26 -12.15 11.23 17.08
N PRO A 27 -13.07 10.27 17.29
CA PRO A 27 -13.23 9.13 16.39
C PRO A 27 -13.49 9.57 14.94
N LEU A 28 -13.08 8.74 13.99
CA LEU A 28 -13.42 8.93 12.58
C LEU A 28 -14.93 8.84 12.38
N GLN A 29 -15.44 9.63 11.42
CA GLN A 29 -16.83 9.51 11.02
C GLN A 29 -17.08 8.13 10.38
N PRO A 30 -18.23 7.50 10.68
CA PRO A 30 -18.56 6.22 10.09
C PRO A 30 -18.73 6.35 8.57
N ILE A 31 -18.29 5.33 7.84
CA ILE A 31 -18.56 5.22 6.41
C ILE A 31 -20.05 4.89 6.24
N ILE A 32 -20.74 5.63 5.37
CA ILE A 32 -22.16 5.47 5.13
C ILE A 32 -22.41 4.57 3.92
N HIS A 33 -23.26 3.56 4.09
CA HIS A 33 -23.68 2.67 3.02
C HIS A 33 -24.55 3.46 2.01
N PRO A 34 -24.16 3.55 0.72
CA PRO A 34 -24.83 4.44 -0.23
C PRO A 34 -26.27 4.05 -0.55
N GLY A 35 -26.63 2.77 -0.37
CA GLY A 35 -28.00 2.28 -0.62
C GLY A 35 -28.94 2.41 0.57
N THR A 36 -28.44 2.38 1.81
CA THR A 36 -29.29 2.37 3.03
C THR A 36 -29.21 3.68 3.80
N GLY A 37 -28.18 4.50 3.54
CA GLY A 37 -27.93 5.73 4.28
C GLY A 37 -27.49 5.50 5.74
N GLN A 38 -27.22 4.25 6.13
CA GLN A 38 -26.78 3.89 7.48
C GLN A 38 -25.27 3.62 7.50
N PRO A 39 -24.60 3.74 8.67
CA PRO A 39 -23.22 3.27 8.84
C PRO A 39 -23.03 1.83 8.36
N ILE A 40 -21.95 1.56 7.62
CA ILE A 40 -21.59 0.19 7.21
C ILE A 40 -21.15 -0.63 8.43
N GLY A 41 -21.44 -1.93 8.40
CA GLY A 41 -20.91 -2.92 9.32
C GLY A 41 -19.89 -3.85 8.66
N PRO A 42 -19.24 -4.74 9.43
CA PRO A 42 -18.29 -5.73 8.89
C PRO A 42 -18.87 -6.61 7.77
N GLN A 43 -20.17 -6.91 7.83
CA GLN A 43 -20.84 -7.75 6.83
C GLN A 43 -20.96 -7.08 5.46
N ASP A 44 -21.00 -5.74 5.41
CA ASP A 44 -21.00 -5.00 4.14
C ASP A 44 -19.63 -5.04 3.44
N LEU A 45 -18.56 -5.28 4.22
CA LEU A 45 -17.18 -5.34 3.73
C LEU A 45 -16.70 -6.77 3.45
N ALA A 46 -17.29 -7.78 4.10
CA ALA A 46 -16.91 -9.20 4.00
C ALA A 46 -16.92 -9.79 2.56
N PRO A 47 -17.75 -9.31 1.61
CA PRO A 47 -17.65 -9.72 0.21
C PRO A 47 -16.35 -9.25 -0.45
N VAL A 48 -15.73 -8.17 0.03
CA VAL A 48 -14.60 -7.48 -0.59
C VAL A 48 -13.29 -7.83 0.12
N PHE A 49 -13.30 -7.86 1.46
CA PHE A 49 -12.12 -8.07 2.30
C PHE A 49 -12.29 -9.30 3.23
N PRO A 50 -11.19 -9.99 3.59
CA PRO A 50 -11.23 -11.01 4.64
C PRO A 50 -11.44 -10.37 6.03
N MET A 51 -12.04 -11.12 6.96
CA MET A 51 -12.47 -10.57 8.26
C MET A 51 -11.30 -10.03 9.10
N ASN A 52 -10.14 -10.67 9.03
CA ASN A 52 -8.93 -10.23 9.73
C ASN A 52 -8.39 -8.86 9.26
N LEU A 53 -8.62 -8.45 7.99
CA LEU A 53 -8.32 -7.10 7.52
C LEU A 53 -9.42 -6.11 7.91
N ILE A 54 -10.68 -6.55 7.95
CA ILE A 54 -11.80 -5.73 8.41
C ILE A 54 -11.63 -5.38 9.90
N GLU A 55 -11.21 -6.33 10.72
CA GLU A 55 -10.89 -6.11 12.14
C GLU A 55 -9.81 -5.05 12.33
N GLN A 56 -8.77 -5.03 11.47
CA GLN A 56 -7.75 -3.99 11.51
C GLN A 56 -8.28 -2.62 11.08
N GLU A 57 -9.17 -2.59 10.09
CA GLU A 57 -9.75 -1.34 9.58
C GLU A 57 -10.49 -0.55 10.66
N VAL A 58 -11.12 -1.26 11.60
CA VAL A 58 -11.90 -0.69 12.70
C VAL A 58 -11.17 -0.74 14.05
N SER A 59 -9.93 -1.22 14.08
CA SER A 59 -9.17 -1.37 15.32
C SER A 59 -8.83 -0.01 15.93
N THR A 60 -8.99 0.08 17.25
CA THR A 60 -8.56 1.22 18.08
C THR A 60 -7.33 0.88 18.94
N GLN A 61 -6.74 -0.30 18.77
CA GLN A 61 -5.50 -0.65 19.45
C GLN A 61 -4.35 0.18 18.86
N ARG A 62 -3.57 0.82 19.74
CA ARG A 62 -2.44 1.69 19.35
C ARG A 62 -1.32 0.94 18.62
N TRP A 63 -1.06 -0.29 19.03
CA TRP A 63 0.02 -1.13 18.51
C TRP A 63 -0.54 -2.45 18.03
N ILE A 64 -0.23 -2.80 16.79
CA ILE A 64 -0.58 -4.09 16.19
C ILE A 64 0.72 -4.82 15.86
N ASP A 65 0.88 -6.04 16.37
CA ASP A 65 2.06 -6.86 16.11
C ASP A 65 2.18 -7.21 14.62
N ILE A 66 3.40 -7.11 14.10
CA ILE A 66 3.71 -7.54 12.74
C ILE A 66 3.89 -9.06 12.78
N PRO A 67 3.06 -9.85 12.06
CA PRO A 67 3.22 -11.30 12.04
C PRO A 67 4.61 -11.70 11.56
N GLN A 68 5.16 -12.77 12.12
CA GLN A 68 6.50 -13.25 11.79
C GLN A 68 6.68 -13.51 10.28
N GLU A 69 5.70 -14.15 9.62
CA GLU A 69 5.74 -14.37 8.17
C GLU A 69 5.75 -13.06 7.36
N VAL A 70 5.06 -12.02 7.84
CA VAL A 70 5.08 -10.69 7.22
C VAL A 70 6.47 -10.08 7.39
N MET A 71 7.01 -10.15 8.60
CA MET A 71 8.36 -9.64 8.93
C MET A 71 9.43 -10.28 8.04
N GLU A 72 9.40 -11.59 7.87
CA GLU A 72 10.35 -12.34 7.02
C GLU A 72 10.36 -11.84 5.57
N LYS A 73 9.20 -11.47 5.01
CA LYS A 73 9.14 -10.92 3.65
C LYS A 73 9.55 -9.45 3.60
N LEU A 74 9.23 -8.65 4.62
CA LEU A 74 9.65 -7.25 4.71
C LEU A 74 11.18 -7.13 4.78
N LEU A 75 11.86 -8.04 5.47
CA LEU A 75 13.33 -8.07 5.59
C LEU A 75 14.07 -8.23 4.25
N LEU A 76 13.38 -8.62 3.17
CA LEU A 76 13.96 -8.65 1.83
C LEU A 76 14.46 -7.26 1.35
N TRP A 77 13.92 -6.16 1.89
CA TRP A 77 14.41 -4.80 1.59
C TRP A 77 14.38 -3.83 2.77
N ARG A 78 13.69 -4.18 3.87
CA ARG A 78 13.64 -3.37 5.08
C ARG A 78 14.72 -3.80 6.07
N PRO A 79 15.22 -2.89 6.91
CA PRO A 79 14.87 -1.46 7.01
C PRO A 79 15.38 -0.63 5.82
N SER A 80 14.55 0.30 5.32
CA SER A 80 14.96 1.17 4.21
C SER A 80 15.92 2.27 4.71
N PRO A 81 16.87 2.78 3.91
CA PRO A 81 17.84 3.75 4.41
C PRO A 81 17.21 5.14 4.63
N LEU A 82 17.66 5.82 5.68
CA LEU A 82 17.48 7.27 5.83
C LEU A 82 18.74 7.97 5.37
N ARG A 83 18.60 8.97 4.50
CA ARG A 83 19.72 9.68 3.88
C ARG A 83 19.69 11.15 4.23
N ARG A 84 20.86 11.76 4.39
CA ARG A 84 21.00 13.21 4.54
C ARG A 84 21.39 13.85 3.21
N ALA A 85 20.64 14.85 2.79
CA ALA A 85 20.77 15.50 1.49
C ALA A 85 21.76 16.67 1.52
N TYR A 86 23.01 16.44 1.94
CA TYR A 86 24.03 17.51 2.05
C TYR A 86 24.23 18.36 0.78
N ALA A 87 24.10 17.74 -0.40
CA ALA A 87 24.23 18.46 -1.66
C ALA A 87 23.05 19.42 -1.89
N LEU A 88 21.84 19.01 -1.53
CA LEU A 88 20.64 19.85 -1.58
C LEU A 88 20.70 20.96 -0.53
N GLU A 89 21.13 20.64 0.70
CA GLU A 89 21.38 21.65 1.75
C GLU A 89 22.32 22.75 1.24
N LYS A 90 23.45 22.36 0.61
CA LYS A 90 24.42 23.28 0.02
C LYS A 90 23.83 24.09 -1.14
N ALA A 91 23.10 23.45 -2.04
CA ALA A 91 22.51 24.11 -3.21
C ALA A 91 21.46 25.18 -2.81
N LEU A 92 20.72 24.94 -1.72
CA LEU A 92 19.73 25.87 -1.19
C LEU A 92 20.33 26.94 -0.26
N GLY A 93 21.61 26.81 0.13
CA GLY A 93 22.23 27.69 1.14
C GLY A 93 21.50 27.68 2.49
N THR A 94 20.79 26.59 2.81
CA THR A 94 19.90 26.53 3.97
C THR A 94 20.63 26.06 5.23
N PRO A 95 20.32 26.61 6.41
CA PRO A 95 20.77 26.05 7.68
C PRO A 95 20.01 24.78 8.08
N ALA A 96 18.90 24.46 7.40
CA ALA A 96 18.11 23.26 7.68
C ALA A 96 18.89 21.99 7.34
N ARG A 97 18.70 20.94 8.15
CA ARG A 97 19.20 19.59 7.87
C ARG A 97 18.10 18.81 7.17
N ILE A 98 18.36 18.34 5.96
CA ILE A 98 17.34 17.72 5.10
C ILE A 98 17.61 16.22 5.04
N TYR A 99 16.61 15.45 5.47
CA TYR A 99 16.63 14.00 5.44
C TYR A 99 15.55 13.47 4.50
N TYR A 100 15.81 12.33 3.86
CA TYR A 100 14.79 11.64 3.08
C TYR A 100 14.86 10.13 3.33
N LYS A 101 13.68 9.55 3.56
CA LYS A 101 13.49 8.12 3.79
C LYS A 101 13.31 7.42 2.44
N ASP A 102 14.27 6.59 2.08
CA ASP A 102 14.40 6.02 0.74
C ASP A 102 13.56 4.74 0.61
N GLU A 103 12.25 4.88 0.44
CA GLU A 103 11.32 3.78 0.19
C GLU A 103 11.40 3.22 -1.26
N GLY A 104 12.31 3.74 -2.09
CA GLY A 104 12.52 3.28 -3.46
C GLY A 104 13.32 1.98 -3.55
N VAL A 105 13.86 1.48 -2.44
CA VAL A 105 14.75 0.30 -2.41
C VAL A 105 14.01 -1.04 -2.45
N SER A 106 12.68 -1.05 -2.36
CA SER A 106 11.90 -2.29 -2.47
C SER A 106 11.95 -2.85 -3.91
N PRO A 107 11.73 -4.17 -4.13
CA PRO A 107 11.82 -4.74 -5.47
C PRO A 107 10.87 -4.08 -6.50
N PRO A 108 9.63 -3.68 -6.14
CA PRO A 108 8.74 -2.89 -7.01
C PRO A 108 9.07 -1.38 -7.08
N GLY A 109 10.01 -0.89 -6.27
CA GLY A 109 10.52 0.48 -6.30
C GLY A 109 9.61 1.52 -5.65
N SER A 110 8.93 1.19 -4.55
CA SER A 110 8.12 2.15 -3.77
C SER A 110 7.79 1.64 -2.36
N HIS A 111 7.05 2.41 -1.58
CA HIS A 111 6.53 2.02 -0.25
C HIS A 111 5.38 1.01 -0.31
N LYS A 112 4.74 0.81 -1.47
CA LYS A 112 3.52 -0.01 -1.58
C LYS A 112 3.67 -1.48 -1.14
N PRO A 113 4.84 -2.15 -1.29
CA PRO A 113 5.02 -3.50 -0.78
C PRO A 113 4.81 -3.63 0.73
N ASN A 114 5.00 -2.57 1.52
CA ASN A 114 4.81 -2.61 2.97
C ASN A 114 3.40 -3.10 3.35
N THR A 115 2.36 -2.56 2.70
CA THR A 115 0.97 -3.02 2.91
C THR A 115 0.63 -4.24 2.03
N ALA A 116 1.22 -4.38 0.84
CA ALA A 116 0.92 -5.50 -0.05
C ALA A 116 1.30 -6.85 0.57
N ILE A 117 2.46 -6.93 1.24
CA ILE A 117 2.88 -8.14 1.98
C ILE A 117 1.87 -8.47 3.08
N ALA A 118 1.47 -7.49 3.89
CA ALA A 118 0.52 -7.70 4.96
C ALA A 118 -0.83 -8.18 4.41
N GLN A 119 -1.36 -7.52 3.37
CA GLN A 119 -2.63 -7.91 2.75
C GLN A 119 -2.56 -9.29 2.10
N ALA A 120 -1.46 -9.64 1.42
CA ALA A 120 -1.27 -10.98 0.86
C ALA A 120 -1.21 -12.05 1.98
N TYR A 121 -0.48 -11.80 3.06
CA TYR A 121 -0.45 -12.68 4.22
C TYR A 121 -1.84 -12.89 4.82
N TYR A 122 -2.57 -11.82 5.13
CA TYR A 122 -3.88 -11.92 5.77
C TYR A 122 -4.92 -12.62 4.90
N ASN A 123 -4.87 -12.43 3.58
CA ASN A 123 -5.68 -13.19 2.63
C ASN A 123 -5.30 -14.68 2.64
N LYS A 124 -4.01 -15.01 2.60
CA LYS A 124 -3.52 -16.40 2.63
C LYS A 124 -3.98 -17.13 3.88
N VAL A 125 -3.77 -16.56 5.07
CA VAL A 125 -4.14 -17.23 6.34
C VAL A 125 -5.65 -17.30 6.53
N PHE A 126 -6.41 -16.39 5.92
CA PHE A 126 -7.88 -16.49 5.86
C PHE A 126 -8.36 -17.61 4.93
N GLY A 127 -7.49 -18.10 4.02
CA GLY A 127 -7.80 -19.20 3.10
C GLY A 127 -8.06 -18.76 1.65
N ILE A 128 -7.95 -17.46 1.34
CA ILE A 128 -8.13 -16.90 -0.01
C ILE A 128 -7.04 -17.43 -0.95
N LYS A 129 -7.40 -17.68 -2.21
CA LYS A 129 -6.50 -18.22 -3.23
C LYS A 129 -6.12 -17.20 -4.30
N ARG A 130 -7.00 -16.23 -4.55
CA ARG A 130 -6.80 -15.19 -5.57
C ARG A 130 -7.05 -13.80 -5.01
N ILE A 131 -6.23 -12.84 -5.41
CA ILE A 131 -6.47 -11.42 -5.16
C ILE A 131 -6.68 -10.69 -6.47
N ALA A 132 -7.77 -9.94 -6.57
CA ALA A 132 -8.06 -9.01 -7.66
C ALA A 132 -7.76 -7.58 -7.21
N THR A 133 -7.24 -6.75 -8.11
CA THR A 133 -6.97 -5.35 -7.82
C THR A 133 -6.99 -4.49 -9.08
N GLU A 134 -7.05 -3.18 -8.91
CA GLU A 134 -6.87 -2.19 -9.96
C GLU A 134 -5.43 -1.66 -10.01
N THR A 135 -5.02 -1.08 -11.13
CA THR A 135 -3.88 -0.16 -11.11
C THR A 135 -3.94 0.90 -12.21
N GLY A 136 -3.51 2.12 -11.91
CA GLY A 136 -3.28 3.15 -12.92
C GLY A 136 -1.93 2.98 -13.60
N ALA A 137 -0.93 3.70 -13.11
CA ALA A 137 0.42 3.66 -13.66
C ALA A 137 1.20 2.36 -13.39
N GLY A 138 0.73 1.49 -12.49
CA GLY A 138 1.27 0.15 -12.27
C GLY A 138 2.03 -0.08 -10.96
N GLN A 139 2.27 0.94 -10.14
CA GLN A 139 3.03 0.78 -8.88
C GLN A 139 2.32 -0.13 -7.88
N TRP A 140 1.00 0.00 -7.76
CA TRP A 140 0.20 -0.84 -6.85
C TRP A 140 0.08 -2.27 -7.36
N GLY A 141 -0.28 -2.44 -8.64
CA GLY A 141 -0.31 -3.77 -9.26
C GLY A 141 1.03 -4.48 -9.16
N SER A 142 2.15 -3.78 -9.37
CA SER A 142 3.51 -4.34 -9.19
C SER A 142 3.76 -4.80 -7.75
N ALA A 143 3.40 -3.99 -6.75
CA ALA A 143 3.59 -4.31 -5.35
C ALA A 143 2.77 -5.52 -4.90
N LEU A 144 1.51 -5.60 -5.33
CA LEU A 144 0.64 -6.72 -5.01
C LEU A 144 1.04 -7.99 -5.76
N SER A 145 1.44 -7.88 -7.03
CA SER A 145 1.96 -9.02 -7.82
C SER A 145 3.17 -9.65 -7.13
N PHE A 146 4.12 -8.82 -6.69
CA PHE A 146 5.28 -9.27 -5.93
C PHE A 146 4.89 -9.96 -4.60
N ALA A 147 3.96 -9.37 -3.85
CA ALA A 147 3.49 -9.95 -2.60
C ALA A 147 2.80 -11.31 -2.80
N CYS A 148 1.87 -11.40 -3.77
CA CYS A 148 1.18 -12.63 -4.13
C CYS A 148 2.17 -13.74 -4.56
N CYS A 149 3.19 -13.40 -5.34
CA CYS A 149 4.26 -14.32 -5.72
C CYS A 149 4.96 -14.93 -4.50
N LEU A 150 5.30 -14.12 -3.49
CA LEU A 150 5.97 -14.58 -2.27
C LEU A 150 5.11 -15.46 -1.36
N PHE A 151 3.78 -15.34 -1.47
CA PHE A 151 2.82 -16.08 -0.66
C PHE A 151 2.11 -17.22 -1.41
N GLY A 152 2.37 -17.38 -2.72
CA GLY A 152 1.74 -18.40 -3.54
C GLY A 152 0.25 -18.14 -3.81
N LEU A 153 -0.13 -16.86 -3.94
CA LEU A 153 -1.49 -16.44 -4.29
C LEU A 153 -1.57 -16.08 -5.77
N GLU A 154 -2.71 -16.36 -6.39
CA GLU A 154 -3.00 -15.83 -7.72
C GLU A 154 -3.26 -14.33 -7.64
N CYS A 155 -2.77 -13.55 -8.61
CA CYS A 155 -3.00 -12.12 -8.67
C CYS A 155 -3.55 -11.73 -10.04
N LYS A 156 -4.72 -11.08 -10.05
CA LYS A 156 -5.29 -10.47 -11.26
C LYS A 156 -5.31 -8.96 -11.10
N VAL A 157 -4.72 -8.27 -12.07
CA VAL A 157 -4.59 -6.80 -12.05
C VAL A 157 -5.33 -6.21 -13.24
N TYR A 158 -6.34 -5.38 -12.95
CA TYR A 158 -7.05 -4.57 -13.92
C TYR A 158 -6.31 -3.24 -14.08
N MET A 159 -5.48 -3.12 -15.11
CA MET A 159 -4.69 -1.92 -15.36
C MET A 159 -5.41 -0.98 -16.32
N VAL A 160 -5.53 0.30 -15.97
CA VAL A 160 -6.18 1.32 -16.84
C VAL A 160 -5.60 1.25 -18.25
N ARG A 161 -6.44 1.06 -19.28
CA ARG A 161 -6.02 0.73 -20.65
C ARG A 161 -4.94 1.65 -21.20
N ILE A 162 -5.14 2.97 -21.13
CA ILE A 162 -4.12 3.90 -21.64
C ILE A 162 -2.76 3.76 -20.93
N SER A 163 -2.76 3.43 -19.63
CA SER A 163 -1.52 3.15 -18.89
C SER A 163 -0.95 1.78 -19.21
N TYR A 164 -1.81 0.77 -19.45
CA TYR A 164 -1.39 -0.56 -19.89
C TYR A 164 -0.59 -0.48 -21.20
N ASP A 165 -1.05 0.33 -22.15
CA ASP A 165 -0.43 0.52 -23.46
C ASP A 165 0.83 1.38 -23.38
N GLN A 166 0.79 2.50 -22.67
CA GLN A 166 1.91 3.46 -22.60
C GLN A 166 3.01 3.08 -21.60
N LYS A 167 2.73 2.20 -20.62
CA LYS A 167 3.67 1.84 -19.54
C LYS A 167 3.92 0.32 -19.48
N PRO A 168 4.37 -0.31 -20.60
CA PRO A 168 4.48 -1.76 -20.70
C PRO A 168 5.48 -2.37 -19.72
N TYR A 169 6.47 -1.62 -19.22
CA TYR A 169 7.44 -2.13 -18.24
C TYR A 169 6.82 -2.47 -16.89
N ARG A 170 5.78 -1.75 -16.46
CA ARG A 170 5.07 -2.09 -15.22
C ARG A 170 4.21 -3.33 -15.40
N ARG A 171 3.58 -3.49 -16.57
CA ARG A 171 2.92 -4.74 -16.98
C ARG A 171 3.90 -5.92 -16.99
N LEU A 172 5.06 -5.74 -17.62
CA LEU A 172 6.10 -6.78 -17.67
C LEU A 172 6.53 -7.20 -16.26
N MET A 173 6.78 -6.23 -15.38
CA MET A 173 7.13 -6.48 -13.98
C MET A 173 6.05 -7.28 -13.23
N MET A 174 4.77 -6.94 -13.40
CA MET A 174 3.65 -7.72 -12.83
C MET A 174 3.63 -9.16 -13.36
N ASN A 175 3.76 -9.34 -14.67
CA ASN A 175 3.74 -10.65 -15.32
C ASN A 175 4.95 -11.51 -14.90
N THR A 176 6.13 -10.91 -14.69
CA THR A 176 7.32 -11.62 -14.20
C THR A 176 7.10 -12.23 -12.81
N TRP A 177 6.27 -11.61 -11.97
CA TRP A 177 5.85 -12.18 -10.68
C TRP A 177 4.61 -13.08 -10.78
N GLY A 178 4.19 -13.45 -11.99
CA GLY A 178 3.10 -14.38 -12.23
C GLY A 178 1.70 -13.79 -12.15
N ALA A 179 1.56 -12.46 -12.03
CA ALA A 179 0.24 -11.84 -12.07
C ALA A 179 -0.33 -11.78 -13.49
N ASN A 180 -1.65 -11.94 -13.60
CA ASN A 180 -2.38 -11.70 -14.83
C ASN A 180 -2.79 -10.23 -14.91
N CYS A 181 -1.99 -9.41 -15.60
CA CYS A 181 -2.30 -8.00 -15.83
C CYS A 181 -3.09 -7.84 -17.15
N VAL A 182 -4.33 -7.35 -17.04
CA VAL A 182 -5.25 -7.12 -18.16
C VAL A 182 -5.60 -5.64 -18.31
N PRO A 183 -5.87 -5.13 -19.52
CA PRO A 183 -6.33 -3.77 -19.71
C PRO A 183 -7.79 -3.62 -19.24
N SER A 184 -8.08 -2.56 -18.49
CA SER A 184 -9.41 -2.13 -18.09
C SER A 184 -9.87 -0.94 -18.96
N PRO A 185 -11.03 -1.02 -19.64
CA PRO A 185 -12.04 -2.08 -19.49
C PRO A 185 -11.64 -3.39 -20.16
N SER A 186 -11.91 -4.52 -19.50
CA SER A 186 -11.67 -5.87 -20.01
C SER A 186 -12.95 -6.51 -20.58
N LYS A 187 -12.84 -7.68 -21.23
CA LYS A 187 -14.00 -8.49 -21.61
C LYS A 187 -14.44 -9.46 -20.52
N ASP A 188 -13.71 -9.51 -19.41
CA ASP A 188 -13.86 -10.54 -18.38
C ASP A 188 -15.08 -10.25 -17.48
N THR A 189 -15.47 -8.98 -17.34
CA THR A 189 -16.54 -8.52 -16.44
C THR A 189 -17.70 -7.90 -17.22
N ASN A 190 -18.90 -7.83 -16.62
CA ASN A 190 -20.02 -7.11 -17.21
C ASN A 190 -19.74 -5.61 -17.29
N SER A 191 -19.12 -5.04 -16.25
CA SER A 191 -18.71 -3.63 -16.22
C SER A 191 -17.78 -3.28 -17.39
N GLY A 192 -16.78 -4.14 -17.65
CA GLY A 192 -15.86 -3.97 -18.76
C GLY A 192 -16.53 -4.15 -20.13
N ARG A 193 -17.33 -5.22 -20.30
CA ARG A 193 -18.10 -5.46 -21.54
C ARG A 193 -19.01 -4.29 -21.90
N LYS A 194 -19.79 -3.79 -20.93
CA LYS A 194 -20.68 -2.63 -21.12
C LYS A 194 -19.90 -1.38 -21.53
N ALA A 195 -18.76 -1.11 -20.91
CA ALA A 195 -17.94 0.04 -21.26
C ALA A 195 -17.36 -0.07 -22.69
N LEU A 196 -16.94 -1.26 -23.09
CA LEU A 196 -16.44 -1.54 -24.45
C LEU A 196 -17.55 -1.47 -25.51
N GLU A 197 -18.78 -1.87 -25.19
CA GLU A 197 -19.93 -1.71 -26.09
C GLU A 197 -20.26 -0.24 -26.34
N GLN A 198 -20.15 0.60 -25.30
CA GLN A 198 -20.42 2.04 -25.40
C GLN A 198 -19.29 2.79 -26.12
N ASN A 199 -18.04 2.44 -25.85
CA ASN A 199 -16.87 3.03 -26.49
C ASN A 199 -15.74 2.00 -26.59
N PRO A 200 -15.60 1.31 -27.73
CA PRO A 200 -14.59 0.27 -27.93
C PRO A 200 -13.14 0.75 -27.73
N ASP A 201 -12.87 2.04 -28.02
CA ASP A 201 -11.54 2.66 -27.98
C ASP A 201 -11.33 3.50 -26.71
N THR A 202 -12.18 3.31 -25.69
CA THR A 202 -12.06 4.06 -24.43
C THR A 202 -10.68 3.91 -23.79
N PRO A 203 -10.03 4.99 -23.33
CA PRO A 203 -8.73 4.91 -22.64
C PRO A 203 -8.82 4.24 -21.27
N GLY A 204 -10.04 3.94 -20.80
CA GLY A 204 -10.31 3.44 -19.46
C GLY A 204 -10.14 4.52 -18.38
N SER A 205 -10.49 4.16 -17.15
CA SER A 205 -10.29 5.01 -15.97
C SER A 205 -9.98 4.16 -14.76
N LEU A 206 -9.42 4.78 -13.72
CA LEU A 206 -9.18 4.07 -12.46
C LEU A 206 -10.50 3.60 -11.84
N GLY A 207 -11.56 4.40 -11.90
CA GLY A 207 -12.89 4.03 -11.40
C GLY A 207 -13.43 2.78 -12.08
N LEU A 208 -13.27 2.66 -13.41
CA LEU A 208 -13.69 1.48 -14.15
C LEU A 208 -12.88 0.24 -13.77
N ALA A 209 -11.56 0.39 -13.59
CA ALA A 209 -10.70 -0.70 -13.15
C ALA A 209 -11.05 -1.19 -11.74
N ILE A 210 -11.43 -0.28 -10.84
CA ILE A 210 -11.98 -0.62 -9.52
C ILE A 210 -13.28 -1.39 -9.67
N SER A 211 -14.22 -0.92 -10.50
CA SER A 211 -15.49 -1.61 -10.74
C SER A 211 -15.28 -3.04 -11.23
N GLU A 212 -14.36 -3.25 -12.19
CA GLU A 212 -14.05 -4.60 -12.68
C GLU A 212 -13.40 -5.49 -11.61
N ALA A 213 -12.44 -4.96 -10.85
CA ALA A 213 -11.76 -5.73 -9.80
C ALA A 213 -12.72 -6.11 -8.66
N VAL A 214 -13.65 -5.20 -8.30
CA VAL A 214 -14.71 -5.48 -7.32
C VAL A 214 -15.70 -6.49 -7.88
N GLU A 215 -16.13 -6.37 -9.13
CA GLU A 215 -17.02 -7.35 -9.77
C GLU A 215 -16.42 -8.76 -9.80
N ASP A 216 -15.14 -8.89 -10.18
CA ASP A 216 -14.39 -10.16 -10.16
C ASP A 216 -14.27 -10.74 -8.74
N THR A 217 -14.19 -9.86 -7.74
CA THR A 217 -14.14 -10.25 -6.33
C THR A 217 -15.47 -10.79 -5.85
N VAL A 218 -16.56 -10.03 -5.99
CA VAL A 218 -17.86 -10.37 -5.38
C VAL A 218 -18.57 -11.53 -6.10
N THR A 219 -18.15 -11.86 -7.32
CA THR A 219 -18.68 -13.00 -8.09
C THR A 219 -17.91 -14.30 -7.83
N SER A 220 -16.87 -14.28 -6.99
CA SER A 220 -16.05 -15.44 -6.65
C SER A 220 -15.97 -15.66 -5.14
N LYS A 221 -16.02 -16.92 -4.70
CA LYS A 221 -15.89 -17.26 -3.27
C LYS A 221 -14.44 -17.20 -2.78
N ASP A 222 -13.48 -17.47 -3.66
CA ASP A 222 -12.05 -17.62 -3.33
C ASP A 222 -11.20 -16.40 -3.72
N THR A 223 -11.85 -15.31 -4.14
CA THR A 223 -11.20 -14.06 -4.54
C THR A 223 -11.50 -12.96 -3.52
N ARG A 224 -10.49 -12.15 -3.19
CA ARG A 224 -10.70 -10.89 -2.46
C ARG A 224 -10.05 -9.72 -3.17
N TYR A 225 -10.56 -8.54 -2.87
CA TYR A 225 -10.04 -7.29 -3.40
C TYR A 225 -8.96 -6.75 -2.47
N SER A 226 -7.94 -6.12 -3.03
CA SER A 226 -6.89 -5.46 -2.26
C SER A 226 -6.71 -4.04 -2.77
N LEU A 227 -6.62 -3.08 -1.84
CA LEU A 227 -6.48 -1.65 -2.14
C LEU A 227 -5.17 -1.11 -1.54
N GLY A 228 -4.46 -0.31 -2.32
CA GLY A 228 -3.11 0.15 -1.97
C GLY A 228 -3.00 1.48 -1.23
N SER A 229 -4.13 2.11 -0.85
CA SER A 229 -4.15 3.41 -0.19
C SER A 229 -5.43 3.64 0.61
N VAL A 230 -5.53 4.80 1.27
CA VAL A 230 -6.67 5.42 1.97
C VAL A 230 -7.24 4.69 3.19
N LEU A 231 -7.28 3.36 3.17
CA LEU A 231 -7.83 2.54 4.28
C LEU A 231 -6.95 2.63 5.53
N ASN A 232 -7.57 2.58 6.70
CA ASN A 232 -6.89 2.70 7.99
C ASN A 232 -5.79 1.65 8.14
N HIS A 233 -6.09 0.38 7.84
CA HIS A 233 -5.08 -0.68 7.93
C HIS A 233 -3.93 -0.47 6.92
N VAL A 234 -4.20 0.15 5.76
CA VAL A 234 -3.15 0.50 4.80
C VAL A 234 -2.21 1.55 5.36
N LEU A 235 -2.74 2.61 5.97
CA LEU A 235 -1.91 3.65 6.61
C LEU A 235 -1.14 3.07 7.80
N MET A 236 -1.78 2.22 8.61
CA MET A 236 -1.16 1.50 9.72
C MET A 236 0.03 0.65 9.25
N HIS A 237 -0.14 -0.20 8.23
CA HIS A 237 0.96 -1.02 7.68
C HIS A 237 2.15 -0.18 7.20
N GLN A 238 1.89 1.04 6.71
CA GLN A 238 2.92 1.96 6.24
C GLN A 238 3.69 2.65 7.38
N THR A 239 3.21 2.60 8.63
CA THR A 239 3.87 3.27 9.76
C THR A 239 5.26 2.73 10.10
N ILE A 240 5.61 1.55 9.59
CA ILE A 240 6.98 1.04 9.65
C ILE A 240 8.01 2.03 9.06
N ILE A 241 7.60 2.86 8.09
CA ILE A 241 8.41 3.93 7.51
C ILE A 241 8.83 4.94 8.58
N GLY A 242 7.86 5.54 9.27
CA GLY A 242 8.11 6.55 10.29
C GLY A 242 8.77 5.97 11.53
N LEU A 243 8.39 4.76 11.94
CA LEU A 243 8.99 4.07 13.09
C LEU A 243 10.47 3.77 12.87
N GLU A 244 10.87 3.34 11.68
CA GLU A 244 12.28 3.21 11.32
C GLU A 244 12.97 4.59 11.25
N ALA A 245 12.31 5.59 10.65
CA ALA A 245 12.88 6.92 10.50
C ALA A 245 13.23 7.57 11.86
N LYS A 246 12.40 7.39 12.90
CA LYS A 246 12.69 7.85 14.27
C LYS A 246 14.01 7.29 14.79
N LYS A 247 14.17 5.96 14.76
CA LYS A 247 15.41 5.29 15.20
C LYS A 247 16.63 5.73 14.37
N GLN A 248 16.43 5.96 13.07
CA GLN A 248 17.53 6.38 12.18
C GLN A 248 17.95 7.83 12.41
N LEU A 249 17.01 8.73 12.71
CA LEU A 249 17.30 10.11 13.08
C LEU A 249 18.06 10.18 14.41
N GLU A 250 17.68 9.36 15.39
CA GLU A 250 18.44 9.22 16.65
C GLU A 250 19.88 8.78 16.39
N LYS A 251 20.11 7.83 15.47
CA LYS A 251 21.46 7.40 15.05
C LYS A 251 22.24 8.49 14.31
N PHE A 252 21.58 9.43 13.65
CA PHE A 252 22.20 10.65 13.12
C PHE A 252 22.52 11.68 14.21
N GLY A 253 22.08 11.46 15.45
CA GLY A 253 22.21 12.40 16.56
C GLY A 253 21.15 13.49 16.57
N GLU A 254 20.08 13.35 15.78
CA GLU A 254 18.96 14.30 15.77
C GLU A 254 18.07 14.11 16.99
N LYS A 255 17.82 15.21 17.71
CA LYS A 255 16.99 15.21 18.93
C LYS A 255 15.57 15.71 18.71
N LYS A 256 15.33 16.36 17.57
CA LYS A 256 14.06 17.00 17.23
C LYS A 256 13.85 16.92 15.73
N VAL A 257 12.61 16.67 15.33
CA VAL A 257 12.14 16.83 13.96
C VAL A 257 11.18 18.01 13.95
N ASP A 258 11.52 19.05 13.19
CA ASP A 258 10.69 20.25 13.10
C ASP A 258 9.57 20.08 12.06
N ILE A 259 9.85 19.40 10.94
CA ILE A 259 8.92 19.25 9.82
C ILE A 259 9.01 17.84 9.24
N VAL A 260 7.86 17.19 9.06
CA VAL A 260 7.71 15.97 8.26
C VAL A 260 6.87 16.31 7.04
N THR A 261 7.37 15.98 5.84
CA THR A 261 6.67 16.23 4.58
C THR A 261 6.78 15.02 3.66
N ALA A 262 5.73 14.77 2.89
CA ALA A 262 5.67 13.72 1.87
C ALA A 262 4.61 14.08 0.82
N CYS A 263 4.66 13.44 -0.35
CA CYS A 263 3.63 13.63 -1.36
C CYS A 263 2.33 12.93 -0.94
N ALA A 264 1.18 13.49 -1.30
CA ALA A 264 -0.13 12.91 -1.02
C ALA A 264 -0.84 12.54 -2.32
N GLY A 265 -0.74 11.27 -2.72
CA GLY A 265 -1.71 10.65 -3.62
C GLY A 265 -2.98 10.33 -2.83
N GLY A 266 -3.22 9.06 -2.53
CA GLY A 266 -4.21 8.67 -1.50
C GLY A 266 -3.67 8.70 -0.06
N GLY A 267 -2.60 9.46 0.21
CA GLY A 267 -2.08 9.71 1.56
C GLY A 267 -1.26 8.60 2.25
N SER A 268 -1.20 7.36 1.73
CA SER A 268 -0.62 6.24 2.52
C SER A 268 0.87 6.36 2.85
N ASN A 269 1.70 6.92 1.96
CA ASN A 269 3.12 7.18 2.27
C ASN A 269 3.27 8.32 3.29
N PHE A 270 2.44 9.35 3.18
CA PHE A 270 2.44 10.49 4.10
C PHE A 270 2.04 10.03 5.50
N GLY A 271 0.92 9.31 5.65
CA GLY A 271 0.52 8.72 6.92
C GLY A 271 1.58 7.78 7.48
N GLY A 272 2.17 6.94 6.61
CA GLY A 272 3.22 6.01 7.01
C GLY A 272 4.48 6.67 7.59
N ILE A 273 4.92 7.81 7.04
CA ILE A 273 6.05 8.54 7.60
C ILE A 273 5.63 9.45 8.76
N ALA A 274 4.48 10.14 8.68
CA ALA A 274 4.11 11.21 9.60
C ALA A 274 3.43 10.72 10.88
N PHE A 275 2.58 9.70 10.83
CA PHE A 275 1.79 9.28 11.98
C PHE A 275 2.63 8.91 13.21
N PRO A 276 3.80 8.24 13.08
CA PRO A 276 4.65 7.97 14.25
C PRO A 276 5.26 9.22 14.92
N PHE A 277 5.16 10.41 14.31
CA PHE A 277 5.71 11.68 14.83
C PHE A 277 4.66 12.61 15.44
N VAL A 278 3.37 12.30 15.31
CA VAL A 278 2.27 13.11 15.86
C VAL A 278 1.73 12.56 17.16
#